data_AF-A0A1V4TCS5-F1
#
_entry.id   AF-A0A1V4TCS5-F1
#
_cell.length_a   1.000
_cell.length_b   1.000
_cell.length_c   1.000
_cell.angle_alpha   90.00
_cell.angle_beta   90.00
_cell.angle_gamma   90.00
#
_symmetry.space_group_name_H-M   'P 1'
#
loop_
_entity.id
_entity.type
_entity.pdbx_description
1 polymer ?
#
loop_
_entity_poly.entity_id
_entity_poly.type
_entity_poly.pdbx_seq_one_letter_code
_entity_poly.pdbx_strand_id
1 'polypeptide(L)'
;MKGALIFLASFVVFLVITLVYPILPPGIQIYNALGIAQSSYPVVGIPVTTLVCAVFNGVIYGVIIWLIYSLATRGKKPAETPSEH
;
A
#
# COMPACT_ATOMS: atom_id res chain seq x y z
N MET A 1 -15.01 -5.12 -7.19
CA MET A 1 -14.10 -6.18 -6.66
C MET A 1 -12.67 -6.07 -7.18
N LYS A 2 -12.41 -5.90 -8.49
CA LYS A 2 -11.03 -5.84 -9.04
C LYS A 2 -10.09 -4.82 -8.36
N GLY A 3 -10.57 -3.61 -8.07
CA GLY A 3 -9.78 -2.60 -7.38
C GLY A 3 -9.36 -3.00 -5.96
N ALA A 4 -10.28 -3.59 -5.18
CA ALA A 4 -9.98 -4.07 -3.84
C ALA A 4 -8.95 -5.21 -3.84
N LEU A 5 -8.99 -6.09 -4.84
CA LEU A 5 -7.97 -7.13 -5.01
C LEU A 5 -6.58 -6.55 -5.28
N ILE A 6 -6.51 -5.49 -6.09
CA ILE A 6 -5.25 -4.81 -6.41
C ILE A 6 -4.70 -4.10 -5.18
N PHE A 7 -5.57 -3.43 -4.41
CA PHE A 7 -5.20 -2.86 -3.11
C PHE A 7 -4.64 -3.94 -2.18
N LEU A 8 -5.34 -5.07 -2.03
CA LEU A 8 -4.91 -6.13 -1.13
C LEU A 8 -3.58 -6.75 -1.56
N ALA A 9 -3.40 -7.03 -2.86
CA ALA A 9 -2.16 -7.57 -3.39
C ALA A 9 -0.98 -6.62 -3.16
N SER A 10 -1.16 -5.33 -3.46
CA SER A 10 -0.13 -4.32 -3.21
C SER A 10 0.15 -4.13 -1.72
N PHE A 11 -0.87 -4.11 -0.87
CA PHE A 11 -0.71 -4.07 0.58
C PHE A 11 0.19 -5.21 1.08
N VAL A 12 -0.10 -6.46 0.69
CA VAL A 12 0.68 -7.63 1.12
C VAL A 12 2.12 -7.55 0.61
N VAL A 13 2.33 -7.13 -0.64
CA VAL A 13 3.67 -6.97 -1.22
C VAL A 13 4.48 -5.95 -0.43
N PHE A 14 3.94 -4.75 -0.19
CA PHE A 14 4.66 -3.70 0.53
C PHE A 14 4.81 -3.99 2.02
N LEU A 15 3.89 -4.75 2.61
CA LEU A 15 4.05 -5.29 3.95
C LEU A 15 5.29 -6.18 4.01
N VAL A 16 5.38 -7.21 3.16
CA VAL A 16 6.54 -8.13 3.13
C VAL A 16 7.84 -7.40 2.82
N ILE A 17 7.84 -6.48 1.84
CA ILE A 17 9.02 -5.67 1.52
C ILE A 17 9.49 -4.89 2.75
N THR A 18 8.58 -4.26 3.50
CA THR A 18 8.95 -3.47 4.67
C THR A 18 9.44 -4.35 5.83
N LEU A 19 8.94 -5.59 5.97
CA LEU A 19 9.47 -6.52 6.96
C LEU A 19 10.96 -6.83 6.71
N VAL A 20 11.37 -6.90 5.44
CA VAL A 20 12.77 -7.13 5.04
C VAL A 20 13.57 -5.81 5.01
N TYR A 21 12.92 -4.69 4.70
CA TYR A 21 13.53 -3.36 4.60
C TYR A 21 12.75 -2.30 5.41
N PRO A 22 12.96 -2.24 6.74
CA PRO A 22 12.12 -1.44 7.66
C PRO A 22 12.21 0.08 7.47
N ILE A 23 13.29 0.56 6.85
CA ILE A 23 13.51 2.00 6.61
C ILE A 23 12.83 2.49 5.33
N LEU A 24 12.00 1.66 4.68
CA LEU A 24 11.26 2.04 3.49
C LEU A 24 10.34 3.24 3.80
N PRO A 25 10.47 4.37 3.09
CA PRO A 25 9.55 5.48 3.22
C PRO A 25 8.17 5.13 2.61
N PRO A 26 7.09 5.84 2.97
CA PRO A 26 7.04 6.88 4.00
C PRO A 26 6.82 6.33 5.42
N GLY A 27 6.72 5.03 5.63
CA GLY A 27 6.34 4.41 6.90
C GLY A 27 7.20 4.87 8.08
N ILE A 28 8.53 4.89 7.90
CA ILE A 28 9.46 5.37 8.93
C ILE A 28 9.34 6.88 9.18
N GLN A 29 9.01 7.67 8.15
CA GLN A 29 8.84 9.13 8.27
C GLN A 29 7.58 9.45 9.07
N ILE A 30 6.49 8.73 8.80
CA ILE A 30 5.24 8.88 9.54
C ILE A 30 5.45 8.45 10.99
N TYR A 31 6.09 7.30 11.22
CA TYR A 31 6.39 6.82 12.57
C TYR A 31 7.20 7.86 13.37
N ASN A 32 8.26 8.41 12.78
CA ASN A 32 9.08 9.43 13.42
C ASN A 32 8.31 10.74 13.63
N ALA A 33 7.44 11.13 12.70
CA ALA A 33 6.60 12.33 12.83
C ALA A 33 5.57 12.21 13.96
N LEU A 34 5.16 11.00 14.34
CA LEU A 34 4.31 10.75 15.50
C LEU A 34 5.04 10.89 16.84
N GLY A 35 6.37 11.07 16.83
CA GLY A 35 7.17 11.25 18.06
C GLY A 35 7.21 10.01 18.96
N ILE A 36 6.87 8.84 18.43
CA ILE A 36 6.85 7.58 19.19
C ILE A 36 8.28 7.07 19.34
N ALA A 37 8.68 6.72 20.55
CA ALA A 37 9.97 6.09 20.78
C ALA A 37 10.07 4.77 20.02
N GLN A 38 11.13 4.61 19.22
CA GLN A 38 11.39 3.35 18.53
C GLN A 38 11.60 2.25 19.55
N SER A 39 10.89 1.13 19.36
CA SER A 39 10.93 0.01 20.27
C SER A 39 11.31 -1.25 19.52
N SER A 40 12.37 -1.89 19.99
CA SER A 40 12.80 -3.22 19.56
C SER A 40 12.03 -4.33 20.29
N TYR A 41 10.98 -3.99 21.06
CA TYR A 41 10.13 -4.99 21.69
C TYR A 41 9.59 -5.93 20.61
N PRO A 42 9.87 -7.24 20.70
CA PRO A 42 9.49 -8.17 19.66
C PRO A 42 8.02 -8.56 19.79
N VAL A 43 7.29 -8.49 18.68
CA VAL A 43 5.97 -9.11 18.52
C VAL A 43 6.14 -10.22 17.50
N VAL A 44 6.00 -11.47 17.95
CA VAL A 44 6.26 -12.68 17.13
C VAL A 44 7.68 -12.67 16.53
N GLY A 45 8.66 -12.15 17.28
CA GLY A 45 10.06 -12.07 16.86
C GLY A 45 10.41 -10.87 15.95
N ILE A 46 9.45 -10.02 15.61
CA ILE A 46 9.66 -8.83 14.76
C ILE A 46 9.53 -7.55 15.62
N PRO A 47 10.44 -6.57 15.51
CA PRO A 47 10.29 -5.30 16.22
C PRO A 47 8.95 -4.61 15.95
N VAL A 48 8.29 -4.10 16.99
CA VAL A 48 7.01 -3.36 16.86
C VAL A 48 7.14 -2.21 15.87
N THR A 49 8.22 -1.44 15.92
CA THR A 49 8.45 -0.34 14.98
C THR A 49 8.42 -0.82 13.52
N THR A 50 9.02 -1.97 13.22
CA THR A 50 9.01 -2.57 11.88
C THR A 50 7.60 -2.95 11.44
N LEU A 51 6.82 -3.57 12.33
CA LEU A 51 5.43 -3.96 12.02
C LEU A 51 4.55 -2.73 11.73
N VAL A 52 4.67 -1.68 12.54
CA VAL A 52 3.93 -0.43 12.33
C VAL A 52 4.32 0.23 11.02
N CYS A 53 5.63 0.32 10.73
CA CYS A 53 6.11 0.85 9.45
C CYS A 53 5.60 0.02 8.26
N ALA A 54 5.56 -1.31 8.39
CA ALA A 54 5.07 -2.20 7.34
C ALA A 54 3.58 -1.99 7.06
N VAL A 55 2.77 -1.76 8.09
CA VAL A 55 1.35 -1.41 7.92
C VAL A 55 1.20 -0.06 7.23
N PHE A 56 1.94 0.98 7.65
CA PHE A 56 1.88 2.29 6.99
C PHE A 56 2.25 2.22 5.51
N ASN A 57 3.37 1.56 5.18
CA ASN A 57 3.79 1.37 3.80
C ASN A 57 2.77 0.57 3.00
N GLY A 58 2.31 -0.56 3.54
CA GLY A 58 1.29 -1.39 2.91
C GLY A 58 0.03 -0.60 2.55
N VAL A 59 -0.50 0.20 3.48
CA VAL A 59 -1.68 1.03 3.24
C VAL A 59 -1.41 2.11 2.21
N ILE A 60 -0.32 2.87 2.35
CA ILE A 60 -0.06 4.03 1.49
C ILE A 60 0.21 3.59 0.05
N TYR A 61 1.12 2.64 -0.15
CA TYR A 61 1.39 2.11 -1.48
C TYR A 61 0.19 1.38 -2.06
N GLY A 62 -0.57 0.68 -1.21
CA GLY A 62 -1.82 0.04 -1.59
C GLY A 62 -2.81 1.05 -2.17
N VAL A 63 -3.04 2.17 -1.46
CA VAL A 63 -3.92 3.25 -1.92
C VAL A 63 -3.39 3.88 -3.21
N ILE A 64 -2.10 4.19 -3.30
CA ILE A 64 -1.50 4.79 -4.50
C ILE A 64 -1.71 3.90 -5.73
N ILE A 65 -1.39 2.62 -5.63
CA ILE A 65 -1.51 1.65 -6.74
C ILE A 65 -2.97 1.46 -7.11
N TRP A 66 -3.85 1.32 -6.12
CA TRP A 66 -5.28 1.22 -6.36
C TRP A 66 -5.86 2.46 -7.05
N LEU A 67 -5.43 3.66 -6.66
CA LEU A 67 -5.83 4.91 -7.31
C LEU A 67 -5.36 4.97 -8.76
N ILE A 68 -4.08 4.65 -9.02
CA ILE A 68 -3.53 4.59 -10.38
C ILE A 68 -4.36 3.62 -11.24
N TYR A 69 -4.63 2.42 -10.75
CA TYR A 69 -5.46 1.44 -11.45
C TYR A 69 -6.87 1.98 -11.72
N SER A 70 -7.49 2.61 -10.72
CA SER A 70 -8.87 3.12 -10.81
C SER A 70 -8.98 4.25 -11.84
N LEU A 71 -7.96 5.11 -11.93
CA LEU A 71 -7.90 6.19 -12.92
C LEU A 71 -7.61 5.64 -14.32
N ALA A 72 -6.65 4.72 -14.45
CA ALA A 72 -6.29 4.11 -15.74
C ALA A 72 -7.42 3.28 -16.36
N THR A 73 -8.28 2.68 -15.52
CA THR A 73 -9.43 1.89 -15.99
C THR A 73 -10.66 2.74 -16.29
N ARG A 74 -10.84 3.89 -15.63
CA ARG A 74 -11.92 4.85 -15.93
C ARG A 74 -11.85 5.47 -17.34
N GLY A 75 -10.65 5.63 -17.89
CA GLY A 75 -10.44 6.17 -19.24
C GLY A 75 -10.79 5.20 -20.39
N LYS A 76 -11.02 3.92 -20.10
CA LYS A 76 -11.34 2.89 -21.09
C LYS A 76 -12.86 2.71 -21.26
N LYS A 77 -13.59 3.79 -21.56
CA LYS A 77 -14.97 3.63 -22.08
C LYS A 77 -14.86 3.08 -23.51
N PRO A 78 -15.57 2.00 -23.88
CA PRO A 78 -15.62 1.54 -25.25
C PRO A 78 -16.19 2.67 -26.12
N ALA A 79 -15.56 2.93 -27.28
CA ALA A 79 -16.20 3.73 -28.31
C ALA A 79 -17.56 3.10 -28.62
N GLU A 80 -18.63 3.89 -28.53
CA GLU A 80 -19.95 3.49 -29.05
C GLU A 80 -19.75 3.03 -30.49
N THR A 81 -20.01 1.75 -30.76
CA THR A 81 -20.18 1.27 -32.11
C THR A 81 -21.37 2.04 -32.70
N PRO A 82 -21.20 2.80 -33.80
CA PRO A 82 -22.32 3.48 -34.44
C PRO A 82 -23.38 2.44 -34.81
N SER A 83 -24.63 2.70 -34.42
CA SER A 83 -25.78 1.88 -34.75
C SER A 83 -25.87 1.69 -36.27
N GLU A 84 -25.75 0.44 -36.73
CA GLU A 84 -26.16 0.09 -38.09
C GLU A 84 -27.69 0.18 -38.18
N HIS A 85 -28.15 0.95 -39.16
CA HIS A 85 -29.55 1.21 -39.51
C HIS A 85 -30.23 0.00 -40.14
#